data_AF-A0A150STC7-F1
#
_entry.id   AF-A0A150STC7-F1
#
_cell.length_a   1.000
_cell.length_b   1.000
_cell.length_c   1.000
_cell.angle_alpha   90.00
_cell.angle_beta   90.00
_cell.angle_gamma   90.00
#
_symmetry.space_group_name_H-M   'P 1'
#
loop_
_entity.id
_entity.type
_entity.pdbx_description
1 polymer ?
#
loop_
_entity_poly.entity_id
_entity_poly.type
_entity_poly.pdbx_seq_one_letter_code
_entity_poly.pdbx_strand_id
1 'polypeptide(L)'
;MAGSLIVAVVAALAAVVPGGAAGAGEEAPAKVASGIAVGVQLEALADVKVARAEVARGSRVSVARLIERQGQLTAVDVELADGHIARVGMATVRASFRVLSE
;
A
#
# COMPACT_ATOMS: atom_id res chain seq x y z
N MET A 1 -1.89 43.52 41.15
CA MET A 1 -2.93 42.95 42.04
C MET A 1 -3.69 41.90 41.26
N ALA A 2 -3.67 40.65 41.75
CA ALA A 2 -4.59 39.53 41.49
C ALA A 2 -4.89 39.14 40.02
N GLY A 3 -4.89 37.88 39.61
CA GLY A 3 -4.83 36.61 40.32
C GLY A 3 -5.16 35.49 39.31
N SER A 4 -4.57 34.32 39.52
CA SER A 4 -4.88 33.09 38.77
C SER A 4 -6.35 32.71 38.88
N LEU A 5 -6.94 32.22 37.78
CA LEU A 5 -8.07 31.29 37.84
C LEU A 5 -7.90 30.20 36.76
N ILE A 6 -7.65 28.99 37.25
CA ILE A 6 -7.73 27.73 36.51
C ILE A 6 -9.22 27.38 36.41
N VAL A 7 -9.74 27.18 35.21
CA VAL A 7 -11.00 26.44 34.99
C VAL A 7 -10.84 25.55 33.77
N ALA A 8 -10.69 24.26 34.03
CA ALA A 8 -10.88 23.21 33.05
C ALA A 8 -12.38 22.92 32.92
N VAL A 9 -12.93 23.00 31.71
CA VAL A 9 -14.22 22.36 31.37
C VAL A 9 -14.10 21.75 29.97
N VAL A 10 -14.24 20.43 29.95
CA VAL A 10 -14.40 19.56 28.79
C VAL A 10 -15.84 19.64 28.32
N ALA A 11 -16.09 19.87 27.02
CA ALA A 11 -17.32 19.48 26.30
C ALA A 11 -17.09 19.69 24.79
N ALA A 12 -16.85 18.62 24.03
CA ALA A 12 -17.86 17.83 23.32
C ALA A 12 -18.17 18.38 21.91
N LEU A 13 -17.75 17.61 20.90
CA LEU A 13 -18.01 17.79 19.48
C LEU A 13 -19.51 17.72 19.16
N ALA A 14 -19.95 18.53 18.19
CA ALA A 14 -20.90 18.17 17.12
C ALA A 14 -21.00 19.36 16.13
N ALA A 15 -20.37 19.26 14.97
CA ALA A 15 -21.01 18.92 13.69
C ALA A 15 -21.86 20.04 13.09
N VAL A 16 -21.46 20.56 11.92
CA VAL A 16 -22.27 20.59 10.69
C VAL A 16 -21.49 21.30 9.57
N VAL A 17 -21.21 20.54 8.52
CA VAL A 17 -20.61 20.95 7.25
C VAL A 17 -21.65 21.72 6.42
N PRO A 18 -21.23 22.75 5.68
CA PRO A 18 -21.81 22.95 4.36
C PRO A 18 -20.71 23.11 3.30
N GLY A 19 -20.75 22.21 2.32
CA GLY A 19 -20.57 22.57 0.91
C GLY A 19 -19.15 22.81 0.40
N GLY A 20 -18.80 22.01 -0.61
CA GLY A 20 -18.03 22.52 -1.74
C GLY A 20 -16.61 21.97 -1.86
N ALA A 21 -16.46 21.10 -2.85
CA ALA A 21 -15.31 20.97 -3.75
C ALA A 21 -13.88 21.16 -3.20
N ALA A 22 -13.04 20.16 -3.51
CA ALA A 22 -11.60 20.05 -3.24
C ALA A 22 -11.22 19.51 -1.86
N GLY A 23 -11.33 18.19 -1.67
CA GLY A 23 -10.35 17.47 -0.86
C GLY A 23 -9.23 16.99 -1.80
N ALA A 24 -7.94 17.30 -1.65
CA ALA A 24 -7.20 17.72 -0.47
C ALA A 24 -7.64 16.95 0.79
N GLY A 25 -7.89 15.65 0.60
CA GLY A 25 -7.91 14.68 1.68
C GLY A 25 -6.51 14.10 1.76
N GLU A 26 -5.78 14.52 2.79
CA GLU A 26 -4.72 13.74 3.41
C GLU A 26 -5.29 12.33 3.67
N GLU A 27 -5.13 11.42 2.70
CA GLU A 27 -5.35 10.00 2.93
C GLU A 27 -4.26 9.58 3.90
N ALA A 28 -4.71 9.30 5.12
CA ALA A 28 -4.02 8.58 6.17
C ALA A 28 -2.95 7.65 5.58
N PRO A 29 -1.74 7.57 6.16
CA PRO A 29 -0.73 6.64 5.67
C PRO A 29 -1.43 5.30 5.57
N ALA A 30 -1.55 4.79 4.33
CA ALA A 30 -2.18 3.53 4.04
C ALA A 30 -1.32 2.50 4.73
N LYS A 31 -1.66 2.29 6.01
CA LYS A 31 -1.05 1.36 6.94
C LYS A 31 -0.83 0.10 6.14
N VAL A 32 0.42 -0.32 6.03
CA VAL A 32 0.91 -1.57 5.43
C VAL A 32 -0.13 -2.68 5.62
N ALA A 33 -1.11 -2.75 4.71
CA ALA A 33 -2.32 -3.59 4.81
C ALA A 33 -2.61 -4.25 3.47
N SER A 34 -1.61 -4.32 2.60
CA SER A 34 -1.47 -5.48 1.73
C SER A 34 -0.45 -6.34 2.46
N GLY A 35 -0.80 -7.56 2.88
CA GLY A 35 0.10 -8.51 3.57
C GLY A 35 1.28 -8.99 2.70
N ILE A 36 1.88 -8.06 1.97
CA ILE A 36 2.99 -8.22 1.04
C ILE A 36 4.21 -7.69 1.78
N ALA A 37 5.03 -8.62 2.23
CA ALA A 37 6.33 -8.34 2.81
C ALA A 37 7.42 -8.91 1.90
N VAL A 38 8.66 -8.49 2.13
CA VAL A 38 9.82 -9.15 1.53
C VAL A 38 9.84 -10.61 2.00
N GLY A 39 10.13 -11.55 1.10
CA GLY A 39 10.11 -12.99 1.35
C GLY A 39 8.78 -13.68 1.03
N VAL A 40 7.69 -12.93 0.90
CA VAL A 40 6.37 -13.49 0.55
C VAL A 40 6.36 -13.94 -0.91
N GLN A 41 5.68 -15.06 -1.18
CA GLN A 41 5.46 -15.54 -2.53
C GLN A 41 4.18 -14.98 -3.13
N LEU A 42 4.25 -14.59 -4.39
CA LEU A 42 3.11 -14.18 -5.19
C LEU A 42 2.89 -15.22 -6.28
N GLU A 43 1.65 -15.63 -6.51
CA GLU A 43 1.30 -16.48 -7.63
C GLU A 43 0.48 -15.71 -8.65
N ALA A 44 0.89 -15.75 -9.91
CA ALA A 44 0.20 -15.10 -11.00
C ALA A 44 -1.12 -15.81 -11.31
N LEU A 45 -2.23 -15.07 -11.27
CA LEU A 45 -3.56 -15.57 -11.60
C LEU A 45 -3.84 -15.57 -13.10
N ALA A 46 -3.08 -14.78 -13.86
CA ALA A 46 -3.10 -14.63 -15.31
C ALA A 46 -1.68 -14.38 -15.81
N ASP A 47 -1.48 -14.40 -17.13
CA ASP A 47 -0.20 -14.04 -17.72
C ASP A 47 0.06 -12.53 -17.53
N VAL A 48 1.16 -12.19 -16.86
CA VAL A 48 1.50 -10.80 -16.53
C VAL A 48 2.77 -10.40 -17.23
N LYS A 49 2.68 -9.38 -18.09
CA LYS A 49 3.86 -8.74 -18.67
C LYS A 49 4.49 -7.79 -17.65
N VAL A 50 5.74 -8.07 -17.29
CA VAL A 50 6.51 -7.27 -16.33
C VAL A 50 7.79 -6.79 -16.99
N ALA A 51 7.80 -5.52 -17.38
CA ALA A 51 8.91 -4.90 -18.11
C ALA A 51 9.35 -5.71 -19.36
N ARG A 52 10.40 -6.52 -19.24
CA ARG A 52 10.97 -7.36 -20.33
C ARG A 52 10.69 -8.85 -20.16
N ALA A 53 9.99 -9.24 -19.09
CA ALA A 53 9.65 -10.61 -18.78
C ALA A 53 8.13 -10.80 -18.82
N GLU A 54 7.71 -12.06 -18.93
CA GLU A 54 6.33 -12.47 -18.78
C GLU A 54 6.25 -13.52 -17.67
N VAL A 55 5.37 -13.29 -16.70
CA VAL A 55 5.07 -14.23 -15.63
C VAL A 55 3.85 -15.02 -16.08
N ALA A 56 4.05 -16.29 -16.40
CA ALA A 56 2.95 -17.16 -16.82
C ALA A 56 1.95 -17.38 -15.68
N ARG A 57 0.70 -17.63 -16.03
CA ARG A 57 -0.33 -18.02 -15.06
C ARG A 57 0.12 -19.25 -14.24
N GLY A 58 -0.04 -19.17 -12.92
CA GLY A 58 0.36 -20.20 -11.97
C GLY A 58 1.83 -20.16 -11.58
N SER A 59 2.66 -19.31 -12.21
CA SER A 59 4.04 -19.09 -11.79
C SER A 59 4.10 -18.39 -10.44
N ARG A 60 5.07 -18.80 -9.62
CA ARG A 60 5.37 -18.22 -8.32
C ARG A 60 6.59 -17.32 -8.44
N VAL A 61 6.52 -16.16 -7.82
CA VAL A 61 7.58 -15.17 -7.76
C VAL A 61 7.74 -14.71 -6.32
N SER A 62 8.95 -14.44 -5.89
CA SER A 62 9.22 -14.01 -4.51
C SER A 62 9.38 -12.51 -4.44
N VAL A 63 8.81 -11.86 -3.44
CA VAL A 63 9.01 -10.41 -3.25
C VAL A 63 10.42 -10.17 -2.71
N ALA A 64 11.27 -9.55 -3.53
CA ALA A 64 12.65 -9.22 -3.17
C ALA A 64 12.75 -7.85 -2.49
N ARG A 65 11.92 -6.88 -2.90
CA ARG A 65 11.93 -5.52 -2.33
C ARG A 65 10.58 -4.82 -2.47
N LEU A 66 10.26 -3.98 -1.49
CA LEU A 66 9.09 -3.11 -1.48
C LEU A 66 9.48 -1.70 -1.94
N ILE A 67 8.63 -1.05 -2.73
CA ILE A 67 8.86 0.29 -3.25
C ILE A 67 7.78 1.23 -2.77
N GLU A 68 8.20 2.13 -1.90
CA GLU A 68 7.32 3.10 -1.27
C GLU A 68 7.55 4.49 -1.85
N ARG A 69 6.47 5.24 -2.01
CA ARG A 69 6.48 6.64 -2.41
C ARG A 69 5.53 7.39 -1.49
N GLN A 70 6.01 8.45 -0.83
CA GLN A 70 5.20 9.25 0.10
C GLN A 70 4.52 8.40 1.19
N GLY A 71 5.21 7.36 1.70
CA GLY A 71 4.67 6.46 2.73
C GLY A 71 3.63 5.46 2.24
N GLN A 72 3.42 5.33 0.92
CA GLN A 72 2.54 4.33 0.33
C GLN A 72 3.31 3.34 -0.54
N LEU A 73 2.99 2.05 -0.43
CA LEU A 73 3.54 1.02 -1.30
C LEU A 73 2.99 1.21 -2.73
N THR A 74 3.88 1.54 -3.66
CA THR A 74 3.53 1.83 -5.06
C THR A 74 3.88 0.69 -5.99
N ALA A 75 4.93 -0.07 -5.68
CA ALA A 75 5.38 -1.20 -6.46
C ALA A 75 6.13 -2.20 -5.59
N VAL A 76 6.36 -3.38 -6.14
CA VAL A 76 7.24 -4.41 -5.56
C VAL A 76 8.21 -4.88 -6.63
N ASP A 77 9.44 -5.10 -6.24
CA ASP A 77 10.41 -5.80 -7.06
C ASP A 77 10.30 -7.29 -6.70
N VAL A 78 9.94 -8.12 -7.68
CA VAL A 78 9.83 -9.57 -7.53
C VAL A 78 11.00 -10.27 -8.19
N GLU A 79 11.50 -11.31 -7.56
CA GLU A 79 12.46 -12.24 -8.12
C GLU A 79 11.71 -13.33 -8.88
N LEU A 80 12.05 -13.43 -10.16
CA LEU A 80 11.58 -14.45 -11.08
C LEU A 80 12.41 -15.74 -10.90
N ALA A 81 11.88 -16.87 -11.35
CA ALA A 81 12.56 -18.17 -11.24
C ALA A 81 13.89 -18.25 -12.01
N ASP A 82 14.14 -17.31 -12.92
CA ASP A 82 15.38 -17.17 -13.68
C ASP A 82 16.43 -16.30 -12.97
N GLY A 83 16.15 -15.84 -11.75
CA GLY A 83 17.01 -14.97 -10.95
C GLY A 83 16.94 -13.48 -11.34
N HIS A 84 16.04 -13.09 -12.26
CA HIS A 84 15.88 -11.70 -12.64
C HIS A 84 14.89 -10.98 -11.73
N ILE A 85 15.20 -9.72 -11.41
CA ILE A 85 14.31 -8.85 -10.65
C ILE A 85 13.44 -8.04 -11.60
N ALA A 86 12.13 -8.16 -11.46
CA ALA A 86 11.15 -7.44 -12.25
C ALA A 86 10.26 -6.57 -11.35
N ARG A 87 10.06 -5.32 -11.76
CA ARG A 87 9.24 -4.37 -11.01
C ARG A 87 7.77 -4.46 -11.41
N VAL A 88 6.90 -4.70 -10.44
CA VAL A 88 5.45 -4.79 -10.63
C VAL A 88 4.77 -3.67 -9.84
N GLY A 89 3.95 -2.86 -10.51
CA GLY A 89 3.13 -1.85 -9.84
C GLY A 89 2.06 -2.50 -8.96
N MET A 90 1.76 -1.91 -7.80
CA MET A 90 0.80 -2.47 -6.85
C MET A 90 -0.61 -2.66 -7.42
N ALA A 91 -1.01 -1.84 -8.40
CA ALA A 91 -2.26 -2.04 -9.14
C ALA A 91 -2.29 -3.41 -9.86
N THR A 92 -1.21 -3.74 -10.57
CA THR A 92 -1.05 -5.03 -11.24
C THR A 92 -0.91 -6.17 -10.24
N VAL A 93 -0.18 -5.98 -9.14
CA VAL A 93 -0.06 -6.98 -8.08
C VAL A 93 -1.44 -7.37 -7.55
N ARG A 94 -2.26 -6.38 -7.20
CA ARG A 94 -3.61 -6.63 -6.64
C ARG A 94 -4.59 -7.23 -7.65
N ALA A 95 -4.44 -6.91 -8.94
CA ALA A 95 -5.34 -7.40 -9.99
C ALA A 95 -4.96 -8.79 -10.50
N SER A 96 -3.66 -9.11 -10.56
CA SER A 96 -3.15 -10.26 -11.30
C SER A 96 -2.39 -11.27 -10.45
N PHE A 97 -2.16 -10.99 -9.18
CA PHE A 97 -1.44 -11.90 -8.29
C PHE A 97 -2.23 -12.19 -7.02
N ARG A 98 -2.09 -13.42 -6.52
CA ARG A 98 -2.49 -13.77 -5.16
C ARG A 98 -1.27 -13.86 -4.26
N VAL A 99 -1.42 -13.43 -3.02
CA VAL A 99 -0.39 -13.54 -2.00
C VAL A 99 -0.46 -14.94 -1.41
N LEU A 100 0.65 -15.67 -1.46
CA LEU A 100 0.85 -16.92 -0.76
C LEU A 100 1.63 -16.59 0.51
N SER A 101 0.98 -16.65 1.67
CA SER A 101 1.67 -16.55 2.96
C SER A 101 2.75 -17.64 3.06
N GLU A 102 3.89 -17.31 3.66
CA GLU A 102 4.92 -18.30 4.04
C GLU A 102 4.40 -19.29 5.09
#